data_AF-A0A927T258-F1
#
_entry.id   AF-A0A927T258-F1
#
_cell.length_a   1.000
_cell.length_b   1.000
_cell.length_c   1.000
_cell.angle_alpha   90.00
_cell.angle_beta   90.00
_cell.angle_gamma   90.00
#
_symmetry.space_group_name_H-M   'P 1'
#
loop_
_entity.id
_entity.type
_entity.pdbx_description
1 polymer ?
#
loop_
_entity_poly.entity_id
_entity_poly.type
_entity_poly.pdbx_seq_one_letter_code
_entity_poly.pdbx_strand_id
1 'polypeptide(L)'
;MRSFLEITLKNGCFTGTNGLNVTEFKNYTVKGNGWECYIERSGRIFCRTVEEDKIIHYTITTAGYFTITYIEVDKVTKVLKEGYITDRKKGLENGTIFLSDGPITKRVAFFRSVGLKEFQNKYGINGGIKKIDPNTIYSVRNAHCNNLETSGDVIPDIGTFCEIITDGTKEKIGEVWGNTEELKERFPNCNAFELEEMFEVKDATWVIKHVKTWNEDKVTEYRILYSKENYTQIEIPDNYKVI
;
A
#
# COMPACT_ATOMS: atom_id res chain seq x y z
N MET A 1 -7.59 -12.14 9.05
CA MET A 1 -7.31 -10.71 9.30
C MET A 1 -5.91 -10.65 9.91
N ARG A 2 -4.93 -9.93 9.32
CA ARG A 2 -3.59 -9.84 9.92
C ARG A 2 -3.65 -8.86 11.10
N SER A 3 -3.13 -9.27 12.26
CA SER A 3 -2.96 -8.43 13.43
C SER A 3 -1.73 -7.52 13.26
N PHE A 4 -1.86 -6.24 13.63
CA PHE A 4 -0.79 -5.26 13.57
C PHE A 4 -0.67 -4.51 14.88
N LEU A 5 0.56 -4.20 15.29
CA LEU A 5 0.82 -3.27 16.38
C LEU A 5 0.94 -1.89 15.74
N GLU A 6 0.03 -1.00 16.10
CA GLU A 6 0.00 0.38 15.63
C GLU A 6 0.71 1.27 16.66
N ILE A 7 1.70 2.04 16.22
CA ILE A 7 2.42 3.02 17.05
C ILE A 7 2.23 4.40 16.42
N THR A 8 1.59 5.30 17.15
CA THR A 8 1.26 6.66 16.70
C THR A 8 2.31 7.65 17.16
N LEU A 9 2.74 8.51 16.23
CA LEU A 9 3.78 9.51 16.41
C LEU A 9 3.27 10.91 16.11
N LYS A 10 3.65 11.87 16.95
CA LYS A 10 3.50 13.31 16.72
C LYS A 10 4.87 13.98 16.75
N ASN A 11 5.29 14.58 15.64
CA ASN A 11 6.61 15.18 15.43
C ASN A 11 7.77 14.22 15.81
N GLY A 12 7.65 12.94 15.40
CA GLY A 12 8.60 11.88 15.76
C GLY A 12 8.52 11.35 17.18
N CYS A 13 7.68 11.93 18.05
CA CYS A 13 7.48 11.47 19.42
C CYS A 13 6.27 10.55 19.53
N PHE A 14 6.39 9.51 20.35
CA PHE A 14 5.27 8.63 20.66
C PHE A 14 4.11 9.34 21.34
N THR A 15 2.90 9.10 20.86
CA THR A 15 1.67 9.63 21.45
C THR A 15 0.60 8.57 21.69
N GLY A 16 0.79 7.33 21.21
CA GLY A 16 -0.22 6.31 21.42
C GLY A 16 0.03 4.99 20.69
N THR A 17 -0.75 3.98 21.03
CA THR A 17 -0.71 2.67 20.38
C THR A 17 -2.10 2.07 20.23
N ASN A 18 -2.36 1.41 19.09
CA ASN A 18 -3.65 0.78 18.77
C ASN A 18 -4.86 1.69 19.06
N GLY A 19 -4.75 2.97 18.68
CA GLY A 19 -5.80 3.98 18.90
C GLY A 19 -5.89 4.57 20.32
N LEU A 20 -5.08 4.10 21.27
CA LEU A 20 -5.02 4.63 22.63
C LEU A 20 -4.00 5.75 22.73
N ASN A 21 -4.46 6.96 23.04
CA ASN A 21 -3.59 8.10 23.30
C ASN A 21 -2.96 8.02 24.69
N VAL A 22 -1.69 8.41 24.76
CA VAL A 22 -0.91 8.45 25.98
C VAL A 22 -0.68 9.90 26.38
N THR A 23 -1.08 10.26 27.60
CA THR A 23 -1.17 11.65 28.07
C THR A 23 0.02 12.12 28.91
N GLU A 24 0.90 11.22 29.34
CA GLU A 24 2.12 11.51 30.10
C GLU A 24 3.31 10.78 29.44
N PHE A 25 4.55 11.30 29.46
CA PHE A 25 5.69 10.58 28.86
C PHE A 25 6.51 9.86 29.93
N LYS A 26 6.41 8.53 29.98
CA LYS A 26 7.36 7.64 30.67
C LYS A 26 8.06 6.77 29.63
N ASN A 27 9.19 6.15 29.96
CA ASN A 27 9.81 5.19 29.03
C ASN A 27 8.80 4.08 28.75
N TYR A 28 8.15 4.12 27.58
CA TYR A 28 7.11 3.18 27.22
C TYR A 28 7.74 1.95 26.60
N THR A 29 7.50 0.81 27.24
CA THR A 29 7.66 -0.49 26.60
C THR A 29 6.29 -0.92 26.08
N VAL A 30 6.13 -0.97 24.76
CA VAL A 30 4.91 -1.45 24.12
C VAL A 30 5.16 -2.86 23.62
N LYS A 31 4.33 -3.82 24.05
CA LYS A 31 4.40 -5.22 23.60
C LYS A 31 3.15 -5.59 22.83
N GLY A 32 3.33 -6.23 21.67
CA GLY A 32 2.22 -6.74 20.88
C GLY A 32 2.69 -7.38 19.57
N ASN A 33 1.96 -8.40 19.10
CA ASN A 33 2.24 -9.10 17.84
C ASN A 33 3.70 -9.58 17.73
N GLY A 34 4.23 -10.11 18.83
CA GLY A 34 5.60 -10.61 18.92
C GLY A 34 6.68 -9.52 18.86
N TRP A 35 6.33 -8.24 18.97
CA TRP A 35 7.25 -7.10 19.08
C TRP A 35 7.25 -6.52 20.50
N GLU A 36 8.42 -6.02 20.91
CA GLU A 36 8.63 -5.17 22.07
C GLU A 36 9.34 -3.90 21.61
N CYS A 37 8.65 -2.77 21.73
CA CYS A 37 9.11 -1.47 21.33
C CYS A 37 9.43 -0.59 22.53
N TYR A 38 10.55 0.11 22.45
CA TYR A 38 11.09 1.04 23.41
C TYR A 38 11.27 2.39 22.73
N ILE A 39 10.90 3.46 23.43
CA ILE A 39 10.94 4.80 22.87
C ILE A 39 11.75 5.66 23.83
N GLU A 40 12.89 6.11 23.35
CA GLU A 40 13.81 6.93 24.13
C GLU A 40 13.29 8.37 24.25
N ARG A 41 13.79 9.10 25.24
CA ARG A 41 13.56 10.56 25.37
C ARG A 41 14.03 11.35 24.14
N SER A 42 14.97 10.79 23.37
CA SER A 42 15.45 11.35 22.11
C SER A 42 14.41 11.30 20.99
N GLY A 43 13.27 10.62 21.20
CA GLY A 43 12.28 10.30 20.18
C GLY A 43 12.70 9.13 19.27
N ARG A 44 13.85 8.52 19.54
CA ARG A 44 14.28 7.30 18.85
C ARG A 44 13.35 6.15 19.25
N ILE A 45 12.85 5.44 18.26
CA ILE A 45 11.99 4.27 18.43
C ILE A 45 12.82 3.05 18.13
N PHE A 46 12.81 2.09 19.03
CA PHE A 46 13.51 0.83 18.92
C PHE A 46 12.52 -0.31 19.13
N CYS A 47 12.28 -1.13 18.11
CA CYS A 47 11.43 -2.30 18.23
C CYS A 47 12.26 -3.56 18.01
N ARG A 48 12.07 -4.55 18.87
CA ARG A 48 12.69 -5.87 18.76
C ARG A 48 11.66 -6.98 18.81
N THR A 49 12.01 -8.16 18.32
CA THR A 49 11.21 -9.37 18.47
C THR A 49 11.31 -9.88 19.92
N VAL A 50 10.21 -10.40 20.50
CA VAL A 50 10.15 -10.72 21.95
C VAL A 50 10.80 -12.05 22.31
N GLU A 51 10.68 -13.07 21.47
CA GLU A 51 11.20 -14.42 21.73
C GLU A 51 11.62 -15.03 20.40
N GLU A 52 12.92 -15.31 20.22
CA GLU A 52 13.55 -16.22 19.23
C GLU A 52 15.09 -16.08 19.33
N ASP A 53 15.85 -17.11 18.94
CA ASP A 53 17.33 -17.09 18.81
C ASP A 53 17.84 -16.10 17.73
N LYS A 54 16.89 -15.40 17.11
CA LYS A 54 17.02 -14.50 15.98
C LYS A 54 16.27 -13.23 16.32
N ILE A 55 16.98 -12.10 16.37
CA ILE A 55 16.39 -10.83 16.77
C ILE A 55 16.41 -9.86 15.60
N ILE A 56 15.24 -9.34 15.22
CA ILE A 56 15.19 -8.18 14.31
C ILE A 56 15.06 -6.93 15.16
N HIS A 57 15.98 -6.00 14.99
CA HIS A 57 15.85 -4.64 15.50
C HIS A 57 15.39 -3.71 14.39
N TYR A 58 14.33 -2.97 14.69
CA TYR A 58 13.86 -1.87 13.90
C TYR A 58 14.12 -0.58 14.66
N THR A 59 14.97 0.27 14.13
CA THR A 59 15.26 1.59 14.70
C THR A 59 14.75 2.68 13.78
N ILE A 60 14.08 3.69 14.34
CA ILE A 60 13.85 4.98 13.68
C ILE A 60 14.40 6.09 14.56
N THR A 61 15.12 7.02 13.96
CA THR A 61 15.56 8.28 14.58
C THR A 61 14.58 9.41 14.30
N THR A 62 14.61 10.47 15.10
CA THR A 62 13.80 11.67 14.90
C THR A 62 14.14 12.44 13.61
N ALA A 63 15.32 12.20 13.04
CA ALA A 63 15.71 12.70 11.72
C ALA A 63 15.13 11.88 10.55
N GLY A 64 14.30 10.87 10.83
CA GLY A 64 13.70 10.00 9.83
C GLY A 64 14.63 8.90 9.32
N TYR A 65 15.88 8.82 9.78
CA TYR A 65 16.75 7.68 9.45
C TYR A 65 16.23 6.41 10.13
N PHE A 66 16.11 5.32 9.37
CA PHE A 66 15.73 4.01 9.88
C PHE A 66 16.80 2.96 9.57
N THR A 67 16.93 1.98 10.45
CA THR A 67 17.76 0.80 10.24
C THR A 67 17.01 -0.44 10.70
N ILE A 68 17.04 -1.47 9.88
CA ILE A 68 16.62 -2.83 10.20
C ILE A 68 17.87 -3.67 10.31
N THR A 69 18.14 -4.20 11.49
CA THR A 69 19.28 -5.08 11.72
C THR A 69 18.80 -6.44 12.19
N TYR A 70 19.41 -7.49 11.66
CA TYR A 70 19.28 -8.84 12.16
C TYR A 70 20.44 -9.12 13.11
N ILE A 71 20.13 -9.64 14.29
CA ILE A 71 21.10 -10.10 15.27
C ILE A 71 20.87 -11.60 15.46
N GLU A 72 21.90 -12.36 15.13
CA GLU A 72 22.00 -13.76 15.52
C GLU A 72 22.77 -13.83 16.83
N VAL A 73 22.25 -14.58 17.80
CA VAL A 73 22.91 -14.76 19.09
C VAL A 73 24.34 -15.25 18.84
N ASP A 74 25.31 -14.55 19.43
CA ASP A 74 26.75 -14.82 19.39
C ASP A 74 27.53 -14.60 18.08
N LYS A 75 26.92 -14.10 16.98
CA LYS A 75 27.59 -14.20 15.66
C LYS A 75 27.83 -12.95 14.81
N VAL A 76 26.98 -11.91 14.82
CA VAL A 76 27.21 -10.58 14.17
C VAL A 76 25.86 -9.85 14.01
N THR A 77 25.86 -8.53 14.20
CA THR A 77 24.75 -7.67 13.76
C THR A 77 24.88 -7.38 12.26
N LYS A 78 23.88 -7.78 11.47
CA LYS A 78 23.83 -7.51 10.03
C LYS A 78 22.74 -6.49 9.73
N VAL A 79 23.09 -5.39 9.06
CA VAL A 79 22.11 -4.45 8.52
C VAL A 79 21.38 -5.13 7.36
N LEU A 80 20.08 -5.37 7.52
CA LEU A 80 19.22 -5.91 6.47
C LEU A 80 18.77 -4.81 5.51
N LYS A 81 18.46 -3.64 6.06
CA LYS A 81 17.95 -2.49 5.30
C LYS A 81 18.12 -1.21 6.11
N GLU A 82 18.45 -0.12 5.46
CA GLU A 82 18.48 1.20 6.08
C GLU A 82 18.11 2.27 5.06
N GLY A 83 17.75 3.46 5.54
CA GLY A 83 17.36 4.56 4.68
C GLY A 83 16.71 5.68 5.45
N TYR A 84 16.07 6.59 4.73
CA TYR A 84 15.33 7.69 5.33
C TYR A 84 13.84 7.56 5.02
N ILE A 85 13.02 7.70 6.05
CA ILE A 85 11.55 7.74 5.98
C ILE A 85 11.07 9.11 5.49
N THR A 86 11.81 10.18 5.82
CA THR A 86 11.52 11.57 5.44
C THR A 86 12.80 12.23 4.89
N ASP A 87 12.69 13.42 4.28
CA ASP A 87 13.88 14.19 3.88
C ASP A 87 14.76 14.47 5.12
N ARG A 88 16.06 14.15 5.04
CA ARG A 88 17.08 14.22 6.13
C ARG A 88 17.08 15.56 6.88
N LYS A 89 16.55 16.62 6.26
CA LYS A 89 16.49 17.99 6.81
C LYS A 89 15.18 18.35 7.51
N LYS A 90 14.10 17.56 7.39
CA LYS A 90 12.74 17.95 7.81
C LYS A 90 12.23 17.24 9.09
N GLY A 91 12.99 16.32 9.66
CA GLY A 91 12.55 15.53 10.82
C GLY A 91 11.41 14.57 10.46
N LEU A 92 10.96 13.76 11.43
CA LEU A 92 9.83 12.86 11.24
C LEU A 92 8.50 13.62 11.39
N GLU A 93 7.68 13.66 10.34
CA GLU A 93 6.31 14.20 10.40
C GLU A 93 5.40 13.32 11.28
N ASN A 94 4.22 13.84 11.66
CA ASN A 94 3.19 13.04 12.34
C ASN A 94 2.85 11.82 11.49
N GLY A 95 2.76 10.66 12.12
CA GLY A 95 2.55 9.43 11.39
C GLY A 95 2.33 8.21 12.27
N THR A 96 2.20 7.06 11.63
CA THR A 96 1.93 5.79 12.29
C THR A 96 2.85 4.70 11.75
N ILE A 97 3.43 3.91 12.66
CA ILE A 97 4.17 2.68 12.33
C ILE A 97 3.25 1.49 12.56
N PHE A 98 3.13 0.62 11.55
CA PHE A 98 2.45 -0.66 11.67
C PHE A 98 3.46 -1.80 11.66
N LEU A 99 3.45 -2.64 12.69
CA LEU A 99 4.29 -3.83 12.79
C LEU A 99 3.42 -5.08 12.69
N SER A 100 3.63 -5.89 11.65
CA SER A 100 2.84 -7.11 11.44
C SER A 100 3.27 -8.23 12.38
N ASP A 101 2.30 -9.10 12.71
CA ASP A 101 2.55 -10.41 13.29
C ASP A 101 3.09 -11.41 12.24
N GLY A 102 3.58 -12.58 12.68
CA GLY A 102 4.02 -13.70 11.84
C GLY A 102 5.47 -14.16 12.09
N PRO A 103 5.96 -15.16 11.33
CA PRO A 103 7.35 -15.60 11.39
C PRO A 103 8.30 -14.42 11.11
N ILE A 104 9.44 -14.36 11.80
CA ILE A 104 10.40 -13.25 11.69
C ILE A 104 10.76 -12.90 10.24
N THR A 105 10.88 -13.90 9.37
CA THR A 105 11.21 -13.74 7.94
C THR A 105 10.14 -13.00 7.13
N LYS A 106 8.89 -12.98 7.60
CA LYS A 106 7.73 -12.41 6.88
C LYS A 106 7.18 -11.14 7.54
N ARG A 107 7.79 -10.66 8.63
CA ARG A 107 7.35 -9.44 9.30
C ARG A 107 7.67 -8.21 8.44
N VAL A 108 6.84 -7.18 8.54
CA VAL A 108 6.98 -5.95 7.76
C VAL A 108 6.65 -4.73 8.62
N ALA A 109 7.32 -3.62 8.32
CA ALA A 109 7.07 -2.32 8.95
C ALA A 109 6.63 -1.30 7.89
N PHE A 110 5.55 -0.59 8.16
CA PHE A 110 5.06 0.49 7.29
C PHE A 110 4.99 1.80 8.08
N PHE A 111 5.47 2.89 7.48
CA PHE A 111 5.27 4.24 7.99
C PHE A 111 4.28 5.00 7.09
N ARG A 112 3.31 5.69 7.68
CA ARG A 112 2.39 6.58 6.95
C ARG A 112 2.36 7.98 7.58
N SER A 113 2.41 9.02 6.75
CA SER A 113 2.12 10.40 7.18
C SER A 113 0.60 10.62 7.29
N VAL A 114 0.19 11.57 8.13
CA VAL A 114 -1.24 11.94 8.31
C VAL A 114 -1.85 12.43 6.99
N GLY A 115 -1.13 13.23 6.21
CA GLY A 115 -1.61 13.76 4.92
C GLY A 115 -1.92 12.68 3.88
N LEU A 116 -1.07 11.65 3.76
CA LEU A 116 -1.34 10.53 2.87
C LEU A 116 -2.55 9.71 3.33
N LYS A 117 -2.73 9.52 4.64
CA LYS A 117 -3.88 8.78 5.19
C LYS A 117 -5.20 9.49 4.89
N GLU A 118 -5.24 10.81 5.05
CA GLU A 118 -6.39 11.63 4.68
C GLU A 118 -6.66 11.56 3.17
N PHE A 119 -5.62 11.65 2.34
CA PHE A 119 -5.73 11.52 0.90
C PHE A 119 -6.27 10.13 0.47
N GLN A 120 -5.74 9.05 1.06
CA GLN A 120 -6.22 7.68 0.82
C GLN A 120 -7.69 7.49 1.20
N ASN A 121 -8.10 8.05 2.33
CA ASN A 121 -9.50 8.01 2.77
C ASN A 121 -10.40 8.81 1.83
N LYS A 122 -9.96 10.01 1.42
CA LYS A 122 -10.68 10.88 0.50
C LYS A 122 -10.97 10.20 -0.84
N TYR A 123 -10.01 9.44 -1.36
CA TYR A 123 -10.13 8.78 -2.67
C TYR A 123 -10.32 7.26 -2.60
N GLY A 124 -10.57 6.67 -1.44
CA GLY A 124 -10.82 5.22 -1.29
C GLY A 124 -9.69 4.31 -1.80
N ILE A 125 -8.43 4.69 -1.63
CA ILE A 125 -7.27 3.94 -2.16
C ILE A 125 -7.05 2.65 -1.36
N ASN A 126 -7.32 1.51 -1.98
CA ASN A 126 -7.25 0.15 -1.40
C ASN A 126 -6.48 -0.88 -2.26
N GLY A 127 -6.16 -0.55 -3.52
CA GLY A 127 -5.46 -1.42 -4.48
C GLY A 127 -3.94 -1.31 -4.44
N GLY A 128 -3.41 -0.32 -3.73
CA GLY A 128 -1.97 -0.11 -3.52
C GLY A 128 -1.48 1.26 -3.97
N ILE A 129 -0.20 1.51 -3.72
CA ILE A 129 0.51 2.74 -4.12
C ILE A 129 1.71 2.36 -4.96
N LYS A 130 1.87 2.98 -6.13
CA LYS A 130 2.93 2.74 -7.11
C LYS A 130 3.80 3.99 -7.22
N LYS A 131 5.09 3.83 -6.95
CA LYS A 131 6.09 4.91 -7.07
C LYS A 131 6.60 5.01 -8.50
N ILE A 132 5.80 5.61 -9.38
CA ILE A 132 6.15 5.83 -10.79
C ILE A 132 5.71 7.22 -11.21
N ASP A 133 6.23 7.69 -12.35
CA ASP A 133 5.78 8.96 -12.94
C ASP A 133 4.29 8.91 -13.27
N PRO A 134 3.46 9.77 -12.68
CA PRO A 134 2.05 9.85 -13.05
C PRO A 134 1.85 10.51 -14.42
N ASN A 135 2.87 11.14 -15.00
CA ASN A 135 2.79 11.83 -16.29
C ASN A 135 3.14 10.85 -17.40
N THR A 136 2.18 10.00 -17.76
CA THR A 136 2.34 8.95 -18.76
C THR A 136 1.02 8.66 -19.45
N ILE A 137 1.04 7.72 -20.37
CA ILE A 137 -0.15 7.21 -21.05
C ILE A 137 -0.77 6.11 -20.20
N TYR A 138 -2.06 6.25 -19.92
CA TYR A 138 -2.87 5.25 -19.23
C TYR A 138 -3.88 4.65 -20.21
N SER A 139 -3.94 3.32 -20.24
CA SER A 139 -5.03 2.58 -20.86
C SER A 139 -6.13 2.29 -19.83
N VAL A 140 -7.36 2.59 -20.23
CA VAL A 140 -8.60 2.38 -19.48
C VAL A 140 -9.47 1.43 -20.27
N ARG A 141 -9.81 0.29 -19.67
CA ARG A 141 -10.67 -0.73 -20.29
C ARG A 141 -12.05 -0.69 -19.64
N ASN A 142 -13.05 -0.38 -20.44
CA ASN A 142 -14.46 -0.45 -20.08
C ASN A 142 -15.11 -1.55 -20.91
N ALA A 143 -15.55 -2.62 -20.26
CA ALA A 143 -16.16 -3.76 -20.91
C ALA A 143 -17.49 -4.08 -20.26
N HIS A 144 -18.48 -4.45 -21.06
CA HIS A 144 -19.79 -4.82 -20.57
C HIS A 144 -20.40 -5.88 -21.48
N CYS A 145 -20.79 -7.00 -20.89
CA CYS A 145 -21.57 -8.05 -21.54
C CYS A 145 -23.00 -7.93 -21.03
N ASN A 146 -23.91 -7.55 -21.94
CA ASN A 146 -25.34 -7.48 -21.68
C ASN A 146 -26.03 -8.78 -22.10
N ASN A 147 -26.95 -9.25 -21.25
CA ASN A 147 -27.91 -10.29 -21.55
C ASN A 147 -28.61 -10.05 -22.90
N LEU A 148 -28.39 -10.94 -23.85
CA LEU A 148 -29.39 -11.20 -24.89
C LEU A 148 -30.17 -12.42 -24.44
N GLU A 149 -31.43 -12.23 -24.03
CA GLU A 149 -32.39 -13.32 -23.87
C GLU A 149 -32.51 -14.08 -25.20
N THR A 150 -31.72 -15.13 -25.40
CA THR A 150 -31.78 -15.91 -26.65
C THR A 150 -31.85 -17.42 -26.46
N SER A 151 -31.89 -17.94 -25.22
CA SER A 151 -32.04 -19.39 -25.03
C SER A 151 -32.63 -19.85 -23.69
N GLY A 152 -33.28 -18.97 -22.91
CA GLY A 152 -33.85 -19.34 -21.61
C GLY A 152 -32.82 -19.46 -20.46
N ASP A 153 -31.52 -19.31 -20.78
CA ASP A 153 -30.46 -19.16 -19.80
C ASP A 153 -30.19 -17.68 -19.55
N VAL A 154 -30.25 -17.25 -18.29
CA VAL A 154 -29.87 -15.90 -17.86
C VAL A 154 -28.35 -15.83 -17.81
N ILE A 155 -27.72 -15.08 -18.72
CA ILE A 155 -26.29 -14.80 -18.68
C ILE A 155 -26.07 -13.65 -17.69
N PRO A 156 -25.32 -13.83 -16.62
CA PRO A 156 -25.17 -12.79 -15.62
C PRO A 156 -24.41 -11.57 -16.15
N ASP A 157 -24.77 -10.38 -15.66
CA ASP A 157 -24.09 -9.14 -16.04
C ASP A 157 -22.62 -9.20 -15.61
N ILE A 158 -21.74 -9.16 -16.61
CA ILE A 158 -20.30 -9.14 -16.40
C ILE A 158 -19.77 -7.85 -17.01
N GLY A 159 -18.92 -7.17 -16.25
CA GLY A 159 -18.30 -5.96 -16.77
C GLY A 159 -17.14 -5.46 -15.95
N THR A 160 -16.42 -4.54 -16.58
CA THR A 160 -15.32 -3.81 -16.00
C THR A 160 -15.54 -2.35 -16.32
N PHE A 161 -15.51 -1.52 -15.29
CA PHE A 161 -15.39 -0.09 -15.38
C PHE A 161 -13.99 0.30 -14.93
N CYS A 162 -13.34 1.15 -15.70
CA CYS A 162 -12.09 1.75 -15.34
C CYS A 162 -12.15 3.25 -15.62
N GLU A 163 -11.49 4.03 -14.76
CA GLU A 163 -11.30 5.46 -14.99
C GLU A 163 -9.96 5.95 -14.42
N ILE A 164 -9.55 7.11 -14.91
CA ILE A 164 -8.38 7.87 -14.44
C ILE A 164 -8.85 9.16 -13.80
N ILE A 165 -8.47 9.33 -12.53
CA ILE A 165 -8.68 10.52 -11.71
C ILE A 165 -7.30 11.13 -11.45
N THR A 166 -7.13 12.43 -11.66
CA THR A 166 -5.82 13.10 -11.50
C THR A 166 -6.00 14.57 -11.12
N ASP A 167 -4.95 15.17 -10.57
CA ASP A 167 -4.83 16.62 -10.37
C ASP A 167 -4.20 17.35 -11.57
N GLY A 168 -3.65 16.61 -12.53
CA GLY A 168 -3.09 17.17 -13.75
C GLY A 168 -4.10 17.26 -14.90
N THR A 169 -3.57 17.50 -16.09
CA THR A 169 -4.35 17.54 -17.33
C THR A 169 -4.47 16.13 -17.90
N LYS A 170 -5.68 15.71 -18.29
CA LYS A 170 -5.98 14.42 -18.91
C LYS A 170 -6.49 14.65 -20.34
N GLU A 171 -5.76 14.15 -21.34
CA GLU A 171 -6.10 14.28 -22.75
C GLU A 171 -6.34 12.89 -23.36
N LYS A 172 -7.47 12.70 -24.05
CA LYS A 172 -7.74 11.45 -24.78
C LYS A 172 -6.92 11.46 -26.07
N ILE A 173 -6.04 10.47 -26.22
CA ILE A 173 -5.12 10.36 -27.37
C ILE A 173 -5.45 9.19 -28.29
N GLY A 174 -6.34 8.29 -27.87
CA GLY A 174 -6.78 7.16 -28.69
C GLY A 174 -7.96 6.44 -28.08
N GLU A 175 -8.65 5.70 -28.93
CA GLU A 175 -9.69 4.76 -28.55
C GLU A 175 -9.69 3.56 -29.49
N VAL A 176 -9.99 2.38 -28.93
CA VAL A 176 -10.31 1.18 -29.67
C VAL A 176 -11.63 0.68 -29.11
N TRP A 177 -12.58 0.39 -29.99
CA TRP A 177 -13.90 -0.08 -29.59
C TRP A 177 -14.32 -1.25 -30.47
N GLY A 178 -15.01 -2.22 -29.87
CA GLY A 178 -15.58 -3.35 -30.60
C GLY A 178 -15.84 -4.57 -29.74
N ASN A 179 -16.24 -5.66 -30.41
CA ASN A 179 -16.40 -6.97 -29.78
C ASN A 179 -15.10 -7.76 -30.00
N THR A 180 -14.33 -8.01 -28.95
CA THR A 180 -13.09 -8.80 -29.05
C THR A 180 -13.40 -10.28 -29.28
N GLU A 181 -12.52 -10.99 -30.00
CA GLU A 181 -12.66 -12.44 -30.24
C GLU A 181 -12.71 -13.21 -28.91
N GLU A 182 -11.90 -12.83 -27.93
CA GLU A 182 -11.87 -13.41 -26.59
C GLU A 182 -13.23 -13.31 -25.87
N LEU A 183 -13.92 -12.17 -25.97
CA LEU A 183 -15.26 -12.00 -25.38
C LEU A 183 -16.32 -12.82 -26.12
N LYS A 184 -16.24 -12.94 -27.45
CA LYS A 184 -17.15 -13.79 -28.24
C LYS A 184 -16.96 -15.28 -27.95
N GLU A 185 -15.73 -15.73 -27.76
CA GLU A 185 -15.42 -17.12 -27.39
C GLU A 185 -15.86 -17.43 -25.96
N ARG A 186 -15.68 -16.47 -25.04
CA ARG A 186 -16.00 -16.65 -23.63
C ARG A 186 -17.50 -16.55 -23.33
N PHE A 187 -18.22 -15.71 -24.08
CA PHE A 187 -19.66 -15.51 -23.94
C PHE A 187 -20.35 -15.62 -25.30
N PRO A 188 -20.39 -16.83 -25.89
CA PRO A 188 -21.16 -17.06 -27.12
C PRO A 188 -22.62 -16.70 -26.82
N ASN A 189 -23.20 -15.83 -27.65
CA ASN A 189 -24.56 -15.26 -27.52
C ASN A 189 -24.72 -14.02 -26.60
N CYS A 190 -23.64 -13.40 -26.11
CA CYS A 190 -23.72 -12.11 -25.41
C CYS A 190 -23.43 -10.92 -26.34
N ASN A 191 -24.14 -9.79 -26.15
CA ASN A 191 -23.72 -8.50 -26.67
C ASN A 191 -22.60 -7.93 -25.78
N ALA A 192 -21.40 -8.48 -25.95
CA ALA A 192 -20.20 -8.03 -25.25
C ALA A 192 -19.55 -6.86 -25.99
N PHE A 193 -19.56 -5.69 -25.35
CA PHE A 193 -18.92 -4.47 -25.83
C PHE A 193 -17.65 -4.18 -25.03
N GLU A 194 -16.59 -3.79 -25.72
CA GLU A 194 -15.35 -3.35 -25.12
C GLU A 194 -14.92 -2.00 -25.72
N LEU A 195 -14.58 -1.08 -24.84
CA LEU A 195 -13.97 0.20 -25.15
C LEU A 195 -12.66 0.31 -24.36
N GLU A 196 -11.56 0.38 -25.10
CA GLU A 196 -10.26 0.74 -24.57
C GLU A 196 -9.95 2.19 -24.94
N GLU A 197 -9.77 3.05 -23.95
CA GLU A 197 -9.39 4.44 -24.14
C GLU A 197 -7.96 4.67 -23.64
N MET A 198 -7.19 5.42 -24.41
CA MET A 198 -5.85 5.85 -24.05
C MET A 198 -5.87 7.33 -23.68
N PHE A 199 -5.40 7.62 -22.47
CA PHE A 199 -5.31 8.98 -21.94
C PHE A 199 -3.85 9.33 -21.66
N GLU A 200 -3.36 10.42 -22.25
CA GLU A 200 -2.10 11.03 -21.85
C GLU A 200 -2.37 11.97 -20.67
N VAL A 201 -1.62 11.77 -19.59
CA VAL A 201 -1.67 12.63 -18.40
C VAL A 201 -0.41 13.48 -18.35
N LYS A 202 -0.59 14.79 -18.15
CA LYS A 202 0.47 15.81 -18.05
C LYS A 202 0.26 16.68 -16.81
N ASP A 203 1.36 17.26 -16.32
CA ASP A 203 1.39 18.17 -15.17
C ASP A 203 0.73 17.63 -13.89
N ALA A 204 0.64 16.31 -13.75
CA ALA A 204 0.06 15.63 -12.59
C ALA A 204 1.11 15.38 -11.52
N THR A 205 0.72 15.53 -10.25
CA THR A 205 1.50 15.05 -9.10
C THR A 205 1.06 13.65 -8.67
N TRP A 206 -0.17 13.26 -9.03
CA TRP A 206 -0.70 11.92 -8.82
C TRP A 206 -1.76 11.53 -9.86
N VAL A 207 -1.90 10.22 -10.05
CA VAL A 207 -2.97 9.59 -10.83
C VAL A 207 -3.56 8.46 -10.01
N ILE A 208 -4.89 8.36 -9.96
CA ILE A 208 -5.60 7.21 -9.41
C ILE A 208 -6.25 6.46 -10.56
N LYS A 209 -5.88 5.19 -10.71
CA LYS A 209 -6.62 4.25 -11.55
C LYS A 209 -7.66 3.55 -10.69
N HIS A 210 -8.92 3.84 -10.97
CA HIS A 210 -10.05 3.19 -10.35
C HIS A 210 -10.53 2.08 -11.27
N VAL A 211 -10.67 0.87 -10.72
CA VAL A 211 -11.16 -0.30 -11.44
C VAL A 211 -12.26 -0.94 -10.61
N LYS A 212 -13.41 -1.13 -11.25
CA LYS A 212 -14.54 -1.85 -10.70
C LYS A 212 -14.90 -2.97 -11.66
N THR A 213 -14.80 -4.21 -11.22
CA THR A 213 -15.23 -5.39 -11.98
C THR A 213 -16.43 -6.00 -11.28
N TRP A 214 -17.44 -6.38 -12.03
CA TRP A 214 -18.57 -7.14 -11.52
C TRP A 214 -18.74 -8.41 -12.35
N ASN A 215 -19.05 -9.49 -11.66
CA ASN A 215 -19.41 -10.78 -12.23
C ASN A 215 -20.38 -11.44 -11.25
N GLU A 216 -21.57 -11.84 -11.71
CA GLU A 216 -22.54 -12.66 -10.98
C GLU A 216 -22.77 -12.19 -9.53
N ASP A 217 -22.02 -12.78 -8.61
CA ASP A 217 -22.17 -12.59 -7.16
C ASP A 217 -21.06 -11.72 -6.53
N LYS A 218 -20.15 -11.21 -7.35
CA LYS A 218 -18.92 -10.57 -6.89
C LYS A 218 -18.65 -9.24 -7.59
N VAL A 219 -18.69 -8.18 -6.80
CA VAL A 219 -18.12 -6.89 -7.16
C VAL A 219 -16.75 -6.77 -6.53
N THR A 220 -15.72 -6.52 -7.34
CA THR A 220 -14.38 -6.16 -6.87
C THR A 220 -14.09 -4.74 -7.30
N GLU A 221 -13.79 -3.89 -6.34
CA GLU A 221 -13.46 -2.48 -6.59
C GLU A 221 -12.12 -2.17 -5.94
N TYR A 222 -11.19 -1.67 -6.75
CA TYR A 222 -9.91 -1.24 -6.26
C TYR A 222 -9.43 0.05 -6.91
N ARG A 223 -8.69 0.84 -6.13
CA ARG A 223 -8.08 2.09 -6.56
C ARG A 223 -6.59 2.06 -6.29
N ILE A 224 -5.79 2.29 -7.33
CA ILE A 224 -4.32 2.31 -7.27
C ILE A 224 -3.85 3.74 -7.45
N LEU A 225 -3.05 4.23 -6.51
CA LEU A 225 -2.39 5.53 -6.59
C LEU A 225 -1.04 5.39 -7.30
N TYR A 226 -0.82 6.17 -8.34
CA TYR A 226 0.47 6.37 -9.00
C TYR A 226 0.97 7.76 -8.65
N SER A 227 2.15 7.86 -8.06
CA SER A 227 2.76 9.14 -7.74
C SER A 227 4.27 9.03 -7.64
N LYS A 228 4.97 10.14 -7.90
CA LYS A 228 6.39 10.31 -7.59
C LYS A 228 6.65 10.59 -6.10
N GLU A 229 5.59 10.80 -5.30
CA GLU A 229 5.72 10.99 -3.86
C GLU A 229 6.54 9.86 -3.23
N ASN A 230 7.47 10.25 -2.36
CA ASN A 230 8.33 9.31 -1.67
C ASN A 230 7.54 8.57 -0.58
N TYR A 231 7.07 7.37 -0.90
CA TYR A 231 6.52 6.44 0.10
C TYR A 231 7.56 5.39 0.48
N THR A 232 7.72 5.15 1.77
CA THR A 232 8.70 4.21 2.30
C THR A 232 8.00 2.90 2.70
N GLN A 233 7.89 1.98 1.74
CA GLN A 233 7.53 0.57 2.00
C GLN A 233 8.80 -0.21 2.32
N ILE A 234 8.85 -0.81 3.51
CA ILE A 234 10.04 -1.53 3.98
C ILE A 234 9.70 -3.02 4.09
N GLU A 235 9.87 -3.72 2.98
CA GLU A 235 9.86 -5.19 2.97
C GLU A 235 11.15 -5.72 3.58
N ILE A 236 11.01 -6.70 4.48
CA ILE A 236 12.11 -7.51 4.99
C ILE A 236 12.38 -8.58 3.93
N PRO A 237 13.61 -8.70 3.39
CA PRO A 237 13.89 -9.64 2.31
C PRO A 237 13.63 -11.10 2.70
N ASP A 238 12.94 -11.86 1.85
CA ASP A 238 12.71 -13.31 1.99
C ASP A 238 13.97 -14.17 1.78
N ASN A 239 15.14 -13.57 1.57
CA ASN A 239 16.32 -14.27 1.07
C ASN A 239 17.38 -14.49 2.13
N TYR A 240 17.13 -15.43 3.05
CA TYR A 240 18.23 -16.10 3.75
C TYR A 240 17.94 -17.60 3.83
N LYS A 241 18.56 -18.35 2.91
CA LYS A 241 18.80 -19.78 3.15
C LYS A 241 19.68 -19.90 4.39
N VAL A 242 19.18 -20.66 5.35
CA VAL A 242 19.97 -21.24 6.43
C VAL A 242 21.12 -22.01 5.76
N ILE A 243 22.36 -21.66 6.12
CA ILE A 243 23.49 -22.59 5.99
C ILE A 243 23.55 -23.34 7.32
#